data_AF-A0A351H9X0-F1
#
_entry.id   AF-A0A351H9X0-F1
#
_cell.length_a   1.000
_cell.length_b   1.000
_cell.length_c   1.000
_cell.angle_alpha   90.00
_cell.angle_beta   90.00
_cell.angle_gamma   90.00
#
_symmetry.space_group_name_H-M   'P 1'
#
loop_
_entity.id
_entity.type
_entity.pdbx_description
1 polymer ?
#
loop_
_entity_poly.entity_id
_entity_poly.type
_entity_poly.pdbx_seq_one_letter_code
_entity_poly.pdbx_strand_id
1 'polypeptide(L)' 'MSERLTGKTALIFGAGRVGGSAARAFVNEGAKVIILDRDEDKLETLKEELEQTKRGFCS' A
#
# COMPACT_ATOMS: atom_id res chain seq x y z
N MET A 1 -0.84 17.00 -3.35
CA MET A 1 -0.84 15.55 -3.65
C MET A 1 -0.67 15.43 -5.15
N SER A 2 0.34 14.69 -5.61
CA SER A 2 0.46 14.37 -7.04
C SER A 2 -0.30 13.07 -7.27
N GLU A 3 -1.05 12.98 -8.36
CA GLU A 3 -1.78 11.77 -8.77
C GLU A 3 -1.00 11.04 -9.86
N ARG A 4 0.32 10.92 -9.69
CA ARG A 4 1.20 10.44 -10.77
C ARG A 4 0.95 8.99 -11.15
N LEU A 5 0.38 8.20 -10.25
CA LEU A 5 0.17 6.77 -10.43
C LEU A 5 -1.31 6.40 -10.54
N THR A 6 -2.21 7.36 -10.67
CA THR A 6 -3.64 7.10 -10.91
C THR A 6 -3.82 6.19 -12.14
N GLY A 7 -4.61 5.13 -11.96
CA GLY A 7 -4.87 4.12 -13.00
C GLY A 7 -3.71 3.15 -13.26
N LYS A 8 -2.60 3.23 -12.50
CA LYS A 8 -1.51 2.26 -12.56
C LYS A 8 -1.67 1.18 -11.49
N THR A 9 -1.15 -0.01 -11.79
CA THR A 9 -1.07 -1.13 -10.85
C THR A 9 0.39 -1.43 -10.56
N ALA A 10 0.75 -1.55 -9.29
CA ALA A 10 2.09 -1.90 -8.83
C ALA A 10 2.06 -3.23 -8.07
N LEU A 11 3.01 -4.12 -8.38
CA LEU A 11 3.22 -5.38 -7.68
C LEU A 11 4.48 -5.26 -6.82
N ILE A 12 4.35 -5.52 -5.52
CA ILE A 12 5.43 -5.40 -4.54
C ILE A 12 5.67 -6.77 -3.91
N PHE A 13 6.93 -7.18 -3.88
CA PHE A 13 7.37 -8.38 -3.18
C PHE A 13 8.03 -7.99 -1.85
N GLY A 14 7.55 -8.56 -0.76
CA GLY A 14 7.97 -8.24 0.60
C GLY A 14 7.05 -7.22 1.29
N ALA A 15 6.46 -7.59 2.42
CA ALA A 15 5.64 -6.75 3.30
C ALA A 15 6.42 -6.20 4.50
N GLY A 16 7.75 -6.33 4.50
CA GLY A 16 8.63 -5.72 5.49
C GLY A 16 8.74 -4.19 5.35
N ARG A 17 9.71 -3.59 6.05
CA ARG A 17 9.87 -2.12 6.14
C ARG A 17 9.84 -1.42 4.76
N VAL A 18 10.67 -1.87 3.82
CA VAL A 18 10.80 -1.21 2.51
C VAL A 18 9.53 -1.39 1.67
N GLY A 19 9.04 -2.63 1.55
CA GLY A 19 7.85 -2.91 0.75
C GLY A 19 6.59 -2.25 1.30
N GLY A 20 6.45 -2.19 2.63
CA GLY A 20 5.38 -1.44 3.29
C GLY A 20 5.46 0.07 3.06
N SER A 21 6.65 0.66 3.16
CA SER A 21 6.85 2.08 2.82
C SER A 21 6.55 2.38 1.35
N ALA A 22 6.98 1.52 0.43
CA ALA A 22 6.70 1.65 -1.00
C ALA A 22 5.19 1.53 -1.29
N ALA A 23 4.52 0.56 -0.66
CA ALA A 23 3.07 0.37 -0.80
C ALA A 23 2.30 1.62 -0.37
N ARG A 24 2.64 2.21 0.78
CA ARG A 24 2.05 3.47 1.27
C ARG A 24 2.23 4.60 0.27
N ALA A 25 3.46 4.81 -0.21
CA ALA A 25 3.75 5.87 -1.17
C ALA A 25 2.95 5.69 -2.47
N PHE A 26 2.84 4.46 -2.98
CA PHE A 26 2.14 4.18 -4.23
C PHE A 26 0.63 4.32 -4.10
N VAL A 27 0.04 3.87 -2.98
CA VAL A 27 -1.38 4.09 -2.70
C VAL A 27 -1.69 5.59 -2.59
N ASN A 28 -0.83 6.37 -1.93
CA ASN A 28 -1.00 7.82 -1.78
C ASN A 28 -0.93 8.58 -3.12
N GLU A 29 -0.24 8.03 -4.13
CA GLU A 29 -0.15 8.59 -5.48
C GLU A 29 -1.26 8.06 -6.43
N GLY A 30 -2.26 7.34 -5.90
CA GLY A 30 -3.43 6.86 -6.64
C GLY A 30 -3.27 5.48 -7.29
N ALA A 31 -2.20 4.75 -7.00
CA ALA A 31 -1.96 3.43 -7.57
C ALA A 31 -2.80 2.34 -6.91
N LYS A 32 -3.15 1.31 -7.69
CA LYS A 32 -3.58 0.02 -7.15
C LYS A 32 -2.33 -0.80 -6.79
N VAL A 33 -2.21 -1.23 -5.55
CA VAL A 33 -1.04 -1.99 -5.08
C VAL A 33 -1.44 -3.43 -4.76
N ILE A 34 -0.62 -4.38 -5.20
CA ILE A 34 -0.69 -5.81 -4.86
C ILE A 34 0.61 -6.15 -4.15
N ILE A 35 0.52 -6.79 -2.98
CA ILE A 35 1.68 -7.13 -2.16
C ILE A 35 1.74 -8.65 -2.00
N LEU A 36 2.93 -9.21 -2.17
CA LEU A 36 3.21 -10.64 -2.03
C LEU A 36 4.32 -10.82 -0.99
N ASP A 37 4.06 -11.60 0.04
CA ASP A 37 5.07 -12.06 1.00
C ASP A 37 4.77 -13.53 1.36
N ARG A 38 5.76 -14.24 1.90
CA ARG A 38 5.58 -15.58 2.46
C ARG A 38 4.97 -15.54 3.86
N ASP A 39 5.16 -14.43 4.56
CA ASP A 39 4.68 -14.19 5.91
C ASP A 39 3.28 -13.55 5.86
N GLU A 40 2.26 -14.35 6.16
CA GLU A 40 0.86 -13.95 6.13
C GLU A 40 0.54 -12.89 7.20
N ASP A 41 1.14 -13.00 8.39
CA ASP A 41 0.92 -12.05 9.49
C ASP A 41 1.40 -10.64 9.11
N LYS A 42 2.55 -10.56 8.41
CA LYS A 42 3.03 -9.29 7.87
C LYS A 42 2.10 -8.71 6.81
N LEU A 43 1.50 -9.54 5.96
CA LEU A 43 0.55 -9.08 4.95
C LEU A 43 -0.72 -8.51 5.58
N GLU A 44 -1.30 -9.20 6.56
CA GLU A 44 -2.51 -8.73 7.24
C GLU A 44 -2.25 -7.46 8.04
N THR A 45 -1.14 -7.40 8.79
CA THR A 45 -0.74 -6.16 9.50
C THR A 45 -0.62 -4.97 8.54
N LEU A 46 0.08 -5.15 7.42
CA LEU A 46 0.27 -4.08 6.45
C LEU A 46 -1.04 -3.68 5.75
N LYS A 47 -1.94 -4.65 5.50
CA LYS A 47 -3.26 -4.39 4.94
C LYS A 47 -4.12 -3.54 5.88
N GLU A 48 -4.17 -3.88 7.17
CA GLU A 48 -4.87 -3.09 8.18
C GLU A 48 -4.31 -1.65 8.23
N GLU A 49 -2.98 -1.49 8.24
CA GLU A 49 -2.33 -0.17 8.22
C GLU A 49 -2.72 0.67 6.99
N LEU A 50 -2.76 0.05 5.80
CA LEU A 50 -3.11 0.72 4.54
C LEU A 50 -4.61 1.08 4.47
N GLU A 51 -5.49 0.24 5.01
CA GLU A 51 -6.93 0.53 5.12
C GLU A 51 -7.22 1.68 6.08
N GLN A 52 -6.52 1.75 7.22
CA GLN A 52 -6.62 2.89 8.13
C GLN A 52 -6.12 4.18 7.49
N THR A 53 -5.06 4.10 6.67
CA THR A 53 -4.55 5.25 5.92
C THR A 53 -5.60 5.78 4.93
N LYS A 54 -6.40 4.91 4.31
CA LYS A 54 -7.53 5.33 3.45
C LYS A 54 -8.71 5.93 4.24
N ARG A 55 -8.94 5.51 5.50
CA ARG A 55 -10.03 6.03 6.35
C ARG A 55 -9.76 7.42 6.93
N GLY A 56 -8.58 8.00 6.71
CA GLY A 56 -8.22 9.36 7.13
C GLY A 56 -8.82 10.50 6.31
N PHE A 57 -9.62 10.21 5.28
CA PHE A 57 -10.32 11.23 4.47
C PHE A 57 -11.82 10.95 4.45
N CYS A 58 -12.49 11.29 5.55
CA CYS A 58 -13.92 11.56 5.56
C CYS A 58 -14.15 12.89 6.27
N SER A 59 -13.96 13.97 5.51
CA SER A 59 -14.59 15.29 5.65
C SER A 59 -14.27 16.11 4.42
#